data_AF-T0H0D2-F1
#
_entry.id   AF-T0H0D2-F1
#
_cell.length_a   1.000
_cell.length_b   1.000
_cell.length_c   1.000
_cell.angle_alpha   90.00
_cell.angle_beta   90.00
_cell.angle_gamma   90.00
#
_symmetry.space_group_name_H-M   'P 1'
#
loop_
_entity.id
_entity.type
_entity.pdbx_description
1 polymer ?
#
loop_
_entity_poly.entity_id
_entity_poly.type
_entity_poly.pdbx_seq_one_letter_code
_entity_poly.pdbx_strand_id
1 'polypeptide(L)' 'MNLLDPATDWTNQTVEERAEACATFLFTFRFIGHADHYRTQNQIRARADTQREQRAKGNLHG' A
#
# COMPACT_ATOMS: atom_id res chain seq x y z
N MET A 1 -20.89 15.16 -6.56
CA MET A 1 -19.97 14.11 -6.07
C MET A 1 -20.63 13.48 -4.86
N ASN A 2 -21.09 12.24 -4.98
CA ASN A 2 -21.86 11.56 -3.94
C ASN A 2 -20.87 10.90 -2.98
N LEU A 3 -20.89 11.26 -1.70
CA LEU A 3 -19.94 10.78 -0.68
C LEU A 3 -20.12 9.29 -0.31
N LEU A 4 -21.10 8.62 -0.91
CA LEU A 4 -21.48 7.24 -0.64
C LEU A 4 -21.09 6.27 -1.76
N ASP A 5 -20.57 6.78 -2.89
CA ASP A 5 -19.97 5.89 -3.88
C ASP A 5 -18.68 5.33 -3.27
N PRO A 6 -18.51 3.99 -3.22
CA PRO A 6 -17.23 3.41 -2.88
C PRO A 6 -16.18 4.06 -3.77
N ALA A 7 -15.05 4.49 -3.20
CA ALA A 7 -13.94 4.99 -4.00
C ALA A 7 -13.44 3.85 -4.90
N THR A 8 -14.08 3.68 -6.06
CA THR A 8 -13.70 2.73 -7.10
C THR A 8 -12.52 3.26 -7.92
N ASP A 9 -12.11 4.51 -7.70
CA ASP A 9 -11.06 5.21 -8.46
C ASP A 9 -9.64 4.67 -8.24
N TRP A 10 -9.47 3.63 -7.41
CA TRP A 10 -8.21 2.90 -7.24
C TRP A 10 -8.07 1.76 -8.26
N THR A 11 -8.78 1.82 -9.39
CA THR A 11 -8.90 0.75 -10.39
C THR A 11 -7.58 0.29 -11.01
N ASN A 12 -6.50 1.05 -10.86
CA ASN A 12 -5.18 0.70 -11.39
C ASN A 12 -4.07 0.64 -10.33
N GLN A 13 -4.41 0.64 -9.04
CA GLN A 13 -3.42 0.58 -7.97
C GLN A 13 -3.47 -0.76 -7.24
N THR A 14 -2.30 -1.39 -7.11
CA THR A 14 -2.04 -2.49 -6.20
C THR A 14 -2.37 -2.07 -4.77
N VAL A 15 -2.68 -3.04 -3.89
CA VAL A 15 -2.98 -2.76 -2.47
C VAL A 15 -1.81 -2.03 -1.80
N GLU A 16 -0.59 -2.34 -2.23
CA GLU A 16 0.66 -1.74 -1.79
C GLU A 16 0.74 -0.25 -2.13
N GLU A 17 0.46 0.12 -3.38
CA GLU A 17 0.43 1.52 -3.83
C GLU A 17 -0.60 2.33 -3.03
N ARG A 18 -1.75 1.73 -2.66
CA ARG A 18 -2.74 2.41 -1.80
C ARG A 18 -2.21 2.61 -0.39
N ALA A 19 -1.55 1.60 0.16
CA ALA A 19 -0.96 1.70 1.48
C ALA A 19 0.13 2.77 1.53
N GLU A 20 0.97 2.89 0.49
CA GLU A 20 1.98 3.95 0.39
C GLU A 20 1.34 5.34 0.28
N ALA A 21 0.28 5.49 -0.52
CA ALA A 21 -0.47 6.75 -0.63
C ALA A 21 -1.09 7.17 0.70
N CYS A 22 -1.68 6.23 1.45
CA CYS A 22 -2.23 6.47 2.78
C CYS A 22 -1.14 6.86 3.80
N ALA A 23 -0.01 6.16 3.82
CA ALA A 23 1.11 6.48 4.71
C ALA A 23 1.65 7.90 4.42
N THR A 24 1.77 8.24 3.14
CA THR A 24 2.18 9.57 2.69
C THR A 24 1.18 10.64 3.12
N PHE A 25 -0.13 10.41 2.93
CA PHE A 25 -1.18 11.31 3.38
C PHE A 25 -1.07 11.58 4.89
N LEU A 26 -1.01 10.53 5.71
CA LEU A 26 -0.92 10.66 7.16
C LEU A 26 0.32 11.45 7.60
N PHE A 27 1.44 11.25 6.92
CA PHE A 27 2.68 11.98 7.17
C PHE A 27 2.58 13.45 6.75
N THR A 28 2.07 13.74 5.56
CA THR A 28 1.89 15.10 5.03
C THR A 28 1.02 15.96 5.95
N PHE A 29 -0.06 15.39 6.49
CA PHE A 29 -0.96 16.06 7.42
C PHE A 29 -0.52 15.96 8.90
N ARG A 30 0.70 15.47 9.15
CA ARG A 30 1.33 15.37 10.48
C ARG A 30 0.56 14.53 11.50
N PHE A 31 -0.24 13.58 11.02
CA PHE A 31 -0.88 12.58 11.88
C PHE A 31 0.11 11.51 12.37
N ILE A 32 1.23 11.33 11.65
CA ILE A 32 2.33 10.45 12.06
C ILE A 32 3.68 11.17 11.93
N GLY A 33 4.64 10.78 12.77
CA GLY A 33 6.00 11.32 12.75
C GLY A 33 6.89 10.68 11.70
N HIS A 34 8.09 11.24 11.50
CA HIS A 34 9.08 10.72 10.54
C HIS A 34 9.46 9.26 10.81
N ALA A 35 9.67 8.90 12.07
CA ALA A 35 10.06 7.53 12.46
C ALA A 35 8.96 6.52 12.11
N ASP A 36 7.70 6.87 12.35
CA ASP A 36 6.55 6.02 12.05
C ASP A 36 6.34 5.92 10.55
N HIS A 37 6.42 7.03 9.82
CA HIS A 37 6.33 7.04 8.36
C HIS A 37 7.39 6.12 7.72
N TYR A 38 8.65 6.22 8.15
CA TYR A 38 9.73 5.36 7.67
C TYR A 38 9.50 3.89 8.00
N ARG A 39 9.07 3.57 9.23
CA ARG A 39 8.74 2.21 9.64
C ARG A 39 7.61 1.63 8.80
N THR A 40 6.53 2.40 8.62
CA THR A 40 5.35 1.99 7.84
C THR A 40 5.72 1.74 6.38
N GLN A 41 6.51 2.61 5.74
CA GLN A 41 6.97 2.38 4.36
C GLN A 41 7.80 1.09 4.22
N ASN A 42 8.72 0.83 5.16
CA ASN A 42 9.52 -0.40 5.13
C ASN A 42 8.66 -1.67 5.27
N GLN A 43 7.63 -1.63 6.13
CA GLN A 43 6.71 -2.75 6.29
C GLN A 43 5.87 -2.99 5.03
N ILE A 44 5.39 -1.92 4.37
CA ILE A 44 4.65 -2.03 3.10
C ILE A 44 5.52 -2.70 2.04
N ARG A 45 6.77 -2.25 1.89
CA ARG A 45 7.73 -2.83 0.93
C ARG A 45 8.04 -4.30 1.23
N ALA A 46 8.35 -4.64 2.47
CA ALA A 46 8.64 -6.02 2.86
C ALA A 46 7.47 -6.97 2.56
N ARG A 47 6.24 -6.49 2.79
CA ARG A 47 5.03 -7.25 2.46
C ARG A 47 4.81 -7.36 0.95
N ALA A 48 5.08 -6.30 0.20
CA ALA A 48 5.03 -6.32 -1.27
C ALA A 48 5.99 -7.36 -1.84
N ASP A 49 7.23 -7.40 -1.34
CA ASP A 49 8.25 -8.35 -1.78
C ASP A 49 7.86 -9.79 -1.43
N THR A 50 7.34 -10.01 -0.22
CA THR A 50 6.81 -11.32 0.19
C THR A 50 5.69 -11.79 -0.75
N GLN A 51 4.77 -10.90 -1.14
CA GLN A 51 3.70 -11.24 -2.08
C GLN A 51 4.23 -11.52 -3.49
N ARG A 52 5.22 -10.77 -3.97
CA ARG A 52 5.86 -11.02 -5.27
C ARG A 52 6.53 -12.40 -5.28
N GLU A 53 7.26 -12.75 -4.23
CA GLU A 53 7.88 -14.07 -4.08
C GLU A 53 6.83 -15.20 -4.05
N GLN A 54 5.72 -15.00 -3.33
CA GLN A 54 4.62 -15.97 -3.29
C GLN A 54 3.97 -16.17 -4.66
N ARG A 55 3.73 -15.08 -5.41
CA ARG A 55 3.19 -15.16 -6.78
C ARG A 55 4.17 -15.84 -7.73
N ALA A 56 5.46 -15.52 -7.62
CA ALA A 56 6.51 -16.17 -8.42
C ALA A 56 6.59 -17.68 -8.13
N LYS A 57 6.46 -18.10 -6.87
CA LYS A 57 6.40 -19.52 -6.46
C LYS A 57 5.12 -20.21 -6.92
N GLY A 58 3.97 -19.53 -6.84
CA GLY A 58 2.68 -20.05 -7.32
C GLY A 58 2.64 -20.25 -8.84
N ASN A 59 3.26 -19.35 -9.61
CA ASN A 59 3.38 -19.47 -11.07
C ASN A 59 4.35 -20.57 -11.52
N LEU A 60 5.21 -21.11 -10.65
CA LEU A 60 6.10 -22.24 -10.97
C LEU A 60 5.40 -23.60 -10.86
N HIS A 61 4.14 -23.65 -10.40
CA HIS A 61 3.36 -24.88 -10.24
C HIS A 61 2.05 -24.88 -11.05
N GLY A 62 1.90 -23.90 -11.95
CA GLY A 62 0.78 -23.80 -12.91
C GLY A 62 1.21 -24.20 -14.31
#